data_AF-A0A1F8RXZ8-F1
#
_entry.id   AF-A0A1F8RXZ8-F1
#
_cell.length_a   1.000
_cell.length_b   1.000
_cell.length_c   1.000
_cell.angle_alpha   90.00
_cell.angle_beta   90.00
_cell.angle_gamma   90.00
#
_symmetry.space_group_name_H-M   'P 1'
#
loop_
_entity.id
_entity.type
_entity.pdbx_description
1 polymer ?
#
loop_
_entity_poly.entity_id
_entity_poly.type
_entity_poly.pdbx_seq_one_letter_code
_entity_poly.pdbx_strand_id
1 'polypeptide(L)'
;MARLVEIHYGQRKLQELAQDTGDDYGTVRNYRRVARRFPEGARRRALSFGHHEAVVSREEAEEWLARAERSGWSIRELRDAIRAGERHDPGPVPEGRFAVVYADPPWDFEDAKAHYDTQPTSEICDLGKQLEPHLPDDCWLFLWGLNQMMEAALQVLHAWGFRYVTTATWVKTKKDGMISESGRGRPLRNNTEQLLIGARGAPPCNSNEFTTAILAPRGQHSQKPDVAYGIIETISAGPYLELYARRRWNDQWTVWGNQTPGGEVGRPPRRPRPTRNPSPAPAPPPPA
;
A
#
# COMPACT_ATOMS: atom_id res chain seq x y z
N MET A 1 20.86 4.24 32.00
CA MET A 1 19.62 4.91 31.52
C MET A 1 18.34 4.29 32.06
N ALA A 2 18.00 3.03 31.76
CA ALA A 2 16.74 2.41 32.23
C ALA A 2 16.49 2.50 33.75
N ARG A 3 17.52 2.27 34.59
CA ARG A 3 17.45 2.42 36.06
C ARG A 3 17.30 3.85 36.57
N LEU A 4 17.78 4.85 35.81
CA LEU A 4 17.73 6.26 36.22
C LEU A 4 16.33 6.88 36.03
N VAL A 5 15.53 6.30 35.13
CA VAL A 5 14.23 6.82 34.74
C VAL A 5 13.08 6.29 35.61
N GLU A 6 13.35 5.30 36.48
CA GLU A 6 12.35 4.68 37.37
C GLU A 6 11.91 5.57 38.54
N ILE A 7 12.66 6.63 38.84
CA ILE A 7 12.30 7.59 39.88
C ILE A 7 11.26 8.57 39.31
N HIS A 8 10.17 8.79 40.04
CA HIS A 8 9.02 9.60 39.64
C HIS A 8 9.40 11.07 39.37
N TYR A 9 9.79 11.40 38.14
CA TYR A 9 10.18 12.75 37.75
C TYR A 9 9.11 13.48 36.91
N GLY A 10 8.91 14.77 37.21
CA GLY A 10 8.10 15.72 36.41
C GLY A 10 8.81 16.17 35.14
N GLN A 11 8.12 16.91 34.24
CA GLN A 11 8.64 17.30 32.92
C GLN A 11 9.99 18.05 32.95
N ARG A 12 10.19 19.00 33.88
CA ARG A 12 11.48 19.73 34.02
C ARG A 12 12.65 18.80 34.31
N LYS A 13 12.46 17.83 35.20
CA LYS A 13 13.50 16.87 35.60
C LYS A 13 13.88 15.87 34.51
N LEU A 14 13.02 15.65 33.50
CA LEU A 14 13.35 14.84 32.34
C LEU A 14 14.22 15.60 31.32
N GLN A 15 14.07 16.93 31.25
CA GLN A 15 14.94 17.78 30.42
C GLN A 15 16.33 17.89 31.05
N GLU A 16 16.41 18.06 32.36
CA GLU A 16 17.66 18.01 33.12
C GLU A 16 18.33 16.64 32.97
N LEU A 17 17.59 15.53 33.11
CA LEU A 17 18.14 14.18 32.90
C LEU A 17 18.65 13.97 31.47
N ALA A 18 17.97 14.51 30.46
CA ALA A 18 18.41 14.44 29.06
C ALA A 18 19.74 15.21 28.86
N GLN A 19 19.86 16.40 29.47
CA GLN A 19 21.09 17.19 29.44
C GLN A 19 22.25 16.48 30.16
N ASP A 20 22.00 15.92 31.34
CA ASP A 20 23.01 15.25 32.16
C ASP A 20 23.53 13.95 31.54
N THR A 21 22.72 13.31 30.70
CA THR A 21 23.05 12.01 30.08
C THR A 21 23.47 12.11 28.62
N GLY A 22 23.34 13.31 28.02
CA GLY A 22 23.62 13.55 26.60
C GLY A 22 22.60 12.93 25.64
N ASP A 23 21.46 12.43 26.15
CA ASP A 23 20.39 11.84 25.36
C ASP A 23 19.36 12.89 24.89
N ASP A 24 18.70 12.63 23.76
CA ASP A 24 17.55 13.45 23.33
C ASP A 24 16.37 13.35 24.31
N TYR A 25 15.66 14.46 24.51
CA TYR A 25 14.49 14.51 25.39
C TYR A 25 13.39 13.53 24.99
N GLY A 26 13.20 13.31 23.68
CA GLY A 26 12.28 12.30 23.15
C GLY A 26 12.65 10.88 23.58
N THR A 27 13.95 10.56 23.56
CA THR A 27 14.51 9.28 24.05
C THR A 27 14.22 9.07 25.53
N VAL A 28 14.54 10.06 26.38
CA VAL A 28 14.30 9.98 27.84
C VAL A 28 12.81 9.87 28.15
N ARG A 29 11.95 10.59 27.41
CA ARG A 29 10.49 10.48 27.52
C ARG A 29 9.99 9.09 27.14
N ASN A 30 10.54 8.47 26.09
CA ASN A 30 10.15 7.13 25.69
C ASN A 30 10.58 6.08 26.73
N TYR A 31 11.80 6.19 27.26
CA TYR A 31 12.26 5.34 28.35
C TYR A 31 11.36 5.41 29.59
N ARG A 32 10.83 6.60 29.92
CA ARG A 32 9.86 6.73 31.02
C ARG A 32 8.58 5.97 30.75
N ARG A 33 8.10 6.00 29.50
CA ARG A 33 6.89 5.26 29.11
C ARG A 33 7.10 3.76 29.27
N VAL A 34 8.25 3.24 28.83
CA VAL A 34 8.63 1.82 28.97
C VAL A 34 8.78 1.45 30.45
N ALA A 35 9.48 2.26 31.24
CA ALA A 35 9.72 1.98 32.65
C ALA A 35 8.42 1.98 33.49
N ARG A 36 7.45 2.82 33.12
CA ARG A 36 6.11 2.84 33.73
C ARG A 36 5.28 1.61 33.37
N ARG A 37 5.34 1.15 32.11
CA ARG A 37 4.58 -0.01 31.65
C ARG A 37 5.19 -1.33 32.14
N PHE A 38 6.52 -1.41 32.18
CA PHE A 38 7.28 -2.58 32.62
C PHE A 38 8.24 -2.17 33.75
N PRO A 39 7.81 -2.22 35.03
CA PRO A 39 8.68 -2.01 36.19
C PRO A 39 9.82 -3.05 36.27
N GLU A 40 10.92 -2.76 36.96
CA GLU A 40 12.11 -3.64 37.04
C GLU A 40 11.78 -5.12 37.32
N GLY A 41 10.83 -5.39 38.23
CA GLY A 41 10.40 -6.75 38.58
C GLY A 41 9.53 -7.47 37.53
N ALA A 42 8.89 -6.72 36.63
CA ALA A 42 8.05 -7.25 35.56
C ALA A 42 8.81 -7.43 34.23
N ARG A 43 10.03 -6.89 34.12
CA ARG A 43 10.86 -7.04 32.92
C ARG A 43 11.44 -8.44 32.80
N ARG A 44 11.42 -8.99 31.59
CA ARG A 44 12.04 -10.27 31.27
C ARG A 44 13.55 -10.10 31.20
N ARG A 45 14.29 -10.73 32.11
CA ARG A 45 15.76 -10.56 32.26
C ARG A 45 16.56 -10.98 31.03
N ALA A 46 16.03 -11.92 30.23
CA ALA A 46 16.67 -12.35 28.99
C ALA A 46 16.52 -11.35 27.84
N LEU A 47 15.65 -10.33 27.97
CA LEU A 47 15.37 -9.36 26.93
C LEU A 47 15.90 -7.97 27.29
N SER A 48 16.41 -7.27 26.28
CA SER A 48 16.88 -5.89 26.46
C SER A 48 15.72 -4.90 26.67
N PHE A 49 16.05 -3.72 27.17
CA PHE A 49 15.08 -2.62 27.32
C PHE A 49 14.41 -2.24 25.98
N GLY A 50 15.14 -2.36 24.87
CA GLY A 50 14.62 -2.09 23.52
C GLY A 50 13.55 -3.09 23.04
N HIS A 51 13.50 -4.31 23.58
CA HIS A 51 12.38 -5.24 23.30
C HIS A 51 11.09 -4.72 23.94
N HIS A 52 11.17 -4.27 25.19
CA HIS A 52 10.06 -3.69 25.93
C HIS A 52 9.59 -2.38 25.30
N GLU A 53 10.52 -1.59 24.76
CA GLU A 53 10.22 -0.40 23.96
C GLU A 53 9.41 -0.74 22.70
N ALA A 54 9.78 -1.80 21.97
CA ALA A 54 9.11 -2.18 20.73
C ALA A 54 7.63 -2.56 20.92
N VAL A 55 7.20 -2.91 22.14
CA VAL A 55 5.84 -3.34 22.45
C VAL A 55 5.11 -2.41 23.43
N VAL A 56 5.71 -1.30 23.87
CA VAL A 56 5.19 -0.49 24.99
C VAL A 56 3.77 0.07 24.78
N SER A 57 3.36 0.25 23.52
CA SER A 57 2.04 0.74 23.14
C SER A 57 1.03 -0.38 22.83
N ARG A 58 1.40 -1.66 22.98
CA ARG A 58 0.57 -2.79 22.59
C ARG A 58 -0.16 -3.39 23.79
N GLU A 59 -1.40 -3.82 23.57
CA GLU A 59 -2.17 -4.55 24.56
C GLU A 59 -1.56 -5.95 24.80
N GLU A 60 -1.17 -6.62 23.72
CA GLU A 60 -0.56 -7.97 23.68
C GLU A 60 0.94 -7.99 24.04
N ALA A 61 1.47 -6.94 24.66
CA ALA A 61 2.91 -6.77 24.84
C ALA A 61 3.59 -7.95 25.54
N GLU A 62 2.94 -8.55 26.54
CA GLU A 62 3.48 -9.69 27.28
C GLU A 62 3.64 -10.95 26.42
N GLU A 63 2.70 -11.22 25.51
CA GLU A 63 2.73 -12.39 24.64
C GLU A 63 3.87 -12.30 23.64
N TRP A 64 4.05 -11.11 23.06
CA TRP A 64 5.14 -10.80 22.15
C TRP A 64 6.51 -10.88 22.83
N LEU A 65 6.63 -10.36 24.05
CA LEU A 65 7.85 -10.49 24.85
C LEU A 65 8.13 -11.95 25.23
N ALA A 66 7.11 -12.71 25.64
CA ALA A 66 7.28 -14.13 25.95
C ALA A 66 7.74 -14.95 24.74
N ARG A 67 7.22 -14.62 23.55
CA ARG A 67 7.60 -15.27 22.30
C ARG A 67 9.04 -14.92 21.89
N ALA A 68 9.42 -13.65 22.01
CA ALA A 68 10.79 -13.21 21.76
C ALA A 68 11.80 -13.88 22.69
N GLU A 69 11.48 -13.98 23.98
CA GLU A 69 12.33 -14.66 24.97
C GLU A 69 12.49 -16.15 24.67
N ARG A 70 11.38 -16.87 24.42
CA ARG A 70 11.44 -18.31 24.08
C ARG A 70 12.21 -18.60 22.80
N SER A 71 12.15 -17.68 21.83
CA SER A 71 12.73 -17.87 20.50
C SER A 71 14.12 -17.24 20.35
N GLY A 72 14.61 -16.55 21.38
CA GLY A 72 15.90 -15.84 21.34
C GLY A 72 15.94 -14.70 20.33
N TRP A 73 14.80 -14.06 20.05
CA TRP A 73 14.70 -13.03 19.01
C TRP A 73 15.47 -11.76 19.37
N SER A 74 16.05 -11.14 18.35
CA SER A 74 16.50 -9.76 18.38
C SER A 74 15.32 -8.77 18.35
N ILE A 75 15.58 -7.50 18.67
CA ILE A 75 14.57 -6.43 18.59
C ILE A 75 14.01 -6.32 17.15
N ARG A 76 14.87 -6.55 16.15
CA ARG A 76 14.48 -6.53 14.74
C ARG A 76 13.50 -7.66 14.44
N GLU A 77 13.82 -8.89 14.82
CA GLU A 77 12.94 -10.05 14.60
C GLU A 77 11.63 -9.93 15.37
N LEU A 78 11.65 -9.37 16.59
CA LEU A 78 10.43 -9.04 17.32
C LEU A 78 9.57 -8.03 16.55
N ARG A 79 10.16 -6.93 16.07
CA ARG A 79 9.44 -5.92 15.27
C ARG A 79 8.92 -6.49 13.95
N ASP A 80 9.70 -7.33 13.28
CA ASP A 80 9.31 -7.97 12.02
C ASP A 80 8.19 -9.00 12.25
N ALA A 81 8.24 -9.77 13.34
CA ALA A 81 7.18 -10.72 13.71
C ALA A 81 5.89 -10.02 14.16
N ILE A 82 6.01 -8.90 14.88
CA ILE A 82 4.89 -8.02 15.22
C ILE A 82 4.24 -7.49 13.94
N ARG A 83 5.03 -6.95 13.00
CA ARG A 83 4.51 -6.49 11.70
C ARG A 83 3.86 -7.63 10.92
N ALA A 84 4.46 -8.81 10.95
CA ALA A 84 3.90 -10.00 10.32
C ALA A 84 2.58 -10.45 10.97
N GLY A 85 2.45 -10.33 12.30
CA GLY A 85 1.21 -10.60 13.03
C GLY A 85 0.15 -9.50 12.90
N GLU A 86 0.57 -8.27 12.60
CA GLU A 86 -0.28 -7.13 12.25
C GLU A 86 -0.72 -7.11 10.79
N ARG A 87 -0.26 -8.05 9.96
CA ARG A 87 -0.93 -8.36 8.70
C ARG A 87 -2.33 -8.84 9.07
N HIS A 88 -3.25 -7.91 9.25
CA HIS A 88 -4.66 -8.20 9.46
C HIS A 88 -5.08 -9.01 8.23
N ASP A 89 -5.26 -10.31 8.43
CA ASP A 89 -5.72 -11.19 7.38
C ASP A 89 -7.08 -10.65 6.93
N PRO A 90 -7.20 -10.13 5.69
CA PRO A 90 -8.48 -9.63 5.19
C PRO A 90 -9.54 -10.76 5.07
N GLY A 91 -9.16 -12.01 5.38
CA GLY A 91 -10.02 -13.18 5.28
C GLY A 91 -10.03 -13.72 3.85
N PRO A 92 -10.89 -14.72 3.57
CA PRO A 92 -11.03 -15.24 2.23
C PRO A 92 -11.50 -14.16 1.25
N VAL A 93 -11.15 -14.32 -0.02
CA VAL A 93 -11.74 -13.51 -1.10
C VAL A 93 -13.26 -13.61 -1.02
N PRO A 94 -14.00 -12.48 -1.09
CA PRO A 94 -15.46 -12.50 -0.98
C PRO A 94 -16.12 -13.42 -2.01
N GLU A 95 -17.20 -14.09 -1.60
CA GLU A 95 -17.97 -14.94 -2.50
C GLU A 95 -18.55 -14.16 -3.70
N GLY A 96 -18.67 -14.84 -4.83
CA GLY A 96 -19.17 -14.25 -6.08
C GLY A 96 -18.31 -14.60 -7.28
N ARG A 97 -18.80 -14.21 -8.46
CA ARG A 97 -18.06 -14.31 -9.74
C ARG A 97 -17.86 -12.90 -10.29
N PHE A 98 -16.61 -12.51 -10.53
CA PHE A 98 -16.26 -11.14 -10.88
C PHE A 98 -15.75 -11.06 -12.31
N ALA A 99 -16.45 -10.30 -13.17
CA ALA A 99 -16.02 -10.07 -14.54
C ALA A 99 -14.80 -9.12 -14.61
N VAL A 100 -14.51 -8.42 -13.51
CA VAL A 100 -13.39 -7.49 -13.39
C VAL A 100 -12.71 -7.66 -12.04
N VAL A 101 -11.39 -7.84 -12.08
CA VAL A 101 -10.51 -7.72 -10.92
C VAL A 101 -9.63 -6.49 -11.09
N TYR A 102 -9.55 -5.67 -10.05
CA TYR A 102 -8.66 -4.51 -9.96
C TYR A 102 -7.76 -4.67 -8.73
N ALA A 103 -6.45 -4.45 -8.86
CA ALA A 103 -5.53 -4.70 -7.76
C ALA A 103 -4.38 -3.69 -7.70
N ASP A 104 -4.02 -3.29 -6.48
CA ASP A 104 -2.79 -2.54 -6.17
C ASP A 104 -1.99 -3.27 -5.08
N PRO A 105 -1.26 -4.35 -5.43
CA PRO A 105 -0.56 -5.16 -4.43
C PRO A 105 0.51 -4.38 -3.68
N PRO A 106 0.78 -4.73 -2.41
CA PRO A 106 1.82 -4.10 -1.61
C PRO A 106 3.21 -4.65 -1.99
N TRP A 107 3.71 -4.26 -3.17
CA TRP A 107 4.96 -4.77 -3.74
C TRP A 107 6.15 -4.70 -2.78
N ASP A 108 6.82 -5.83 -2.55
CA ASP A 108 8.10 -5.87 -1.82
C ASP A 108 9.25 -5.36 -2.71
N PHE A 109 9.67 -4.12 -2.46
CA PHE A 109 10.92 -3.56 -2.97
C PHE A 109 11.62 -2.73 -1.89
N GLU A 110 12.93 -2.54 -2.06
CA GLU A 110 13.84 -1.99 -1.03
C GLU A 110 13.33 -0.67 -0.40
N ASP A 111 12.91 0.30 -1.21
CA ASP A 111 12.41 1.61 -0.76
C ASP A 111 11.00 1.57 -0.13
N ALA A 112 10.19 0.53 -0.37
CA ALA A 112 8.83 0.43 0.19
C ALA A 112 8.80 0.01 1.65
N LYS A 113 9.76 -0.82 2.08
CA LYS A 113 9.82 -1.38 3.45
C LYS A 113 9.87 -0.33 4.55
N ALA A 114 10.28 0.89 4.22
CA ALA A 114 10.34 2.02 5.15
C ALA A 114 8.97 2.70 5.39
N HIS A 115 7.97 2.44 4.55
CA HIS A 115 6.75 3.25 4.49
C HIS A 115 5.44 2.48 4.64
N TYR A 116 5.39 1.20 4.31
CA TYR A 116 4.22 0.33 4.47
C TYR A 116 4.62 -1.15 4.51
N ASP A 117 3.73 -2.01 5.02
CA ASP A 117 3.92 -3.46 4.97
C ASP A 117 3.86 -3.94 3.52
N THR A 118 4.82 -4.78 3.15
CA THR A 118 4.98 -5.30 1.80
C THR A 118 4.80 -6.82 1.78
N GLN A 119 4.47 -7.35 0.61
CA GLN A 119 4.24 -8.76 0.34
C GLN A 119 5.22 -9.23 -0.75
N PRO A 120 5.96 -10.31 -0.53
CA PRO A 120 6.79 -10.93 -1.56
C PRO A 120 5.97 -11.30 -2.79
N THR A 121 6.55 -11.17 -3.99
CA THR A 121 5.89 -11.52 -5.25
C THR A 121 5.29 -12.93 -5.23
N SER A 122 5.95 -13.90 -4.61
CA SER A 122 5.44 -15.27 -4.47
C SER A 122 4.13 -15.35 -3.69
N GLU A 123 4.02 -14.60 -2.59
CA GLU A 123 2.78 -14.57 -1.80
C GLU A 123 1.66 -13.86 -2.59
N ILE A 124 1.98 -12.83 -3.37
CA ILE A 124 1.00 -12.15 -4.25
C ILE A 124 0.52 -13.13 -5.35
N CYS A 125 1.43 -13.89 -5.94
CA CYS A 125 1.09 -14.94 -6.91
C CYS A 125 0.17 -16.01 -6.29
N ASP A 126 0.43 -16.43 -5.05
CA ASP A 126 -0.36 -17.45 -4.36
C ASP A 126 -1.82 -17.03 -4.12
N LEU A 127 -2.12 -15.73 -4.04
CA LEU A 127 -3.50 -15.24 -3.99
C LEU A 127 -4.32 -15.68 -5.22
N GLY A 128 -3.67 -15.93 -6.37
CA GLY A 128 -4.31 -16.45 -7.57
C GLY A 128 -5.07 -17.76 -7.36
N LYS A 129 -4.59 -18.61 -6.44
CA LYS A 129 -5.25 -19.88 -6.07
C LYS A 129 -6.58 -19.65 -5.35
N GLN A 130 -6.66 -18.59 -4.53
CA GLN A 130 -7.90 -18.21 -3.87
C GLN A 130 -8.84 -17.48 -4.82
N LEU A 131 -8.29 -16.72 -5.77
CA LEU A 131 -9.07 -15.96 -6.74
C LEU A 131 -9.71 -16.85 -7.81
N GLU A 132 -9.04 -17.93 -8.24
CA GLU A 132 -9.46 -18.79 -9.35
C GLU A 132 -10.93 -19.21 -9.34
N PRO A 133 -11.54 -19.67 -8.22
CA PRO A 133 -12.95 -20.06 -8.18
C PRO A 133 -13.94 -18.91 -8.43
N HIS A 134 -13.49 -17.67 -8.26
CA HIS A 134 -14.29 -16.46 -8.43
C HIS A 134 -14.17 -15.83 -9.82
N LEU A 135 -13.32 -16.39 -10.69
CA LEU A 135 -13.08 -15.88 -12.03
C LEU A 135 -13.95 -16.62 -13.06
N PRO A 136 -14.82 -15.91 -13.81
CA PRO A 136 -15.43 -16.44 -15.03
C PRO A 136 -14.37 -16.81 -16.09
N ASP A 137 -14.79 -17.56 -17.10
CA ASP A 137 -13.95 -17.89 -18.27
C ASP A 137 -13.51 -16.64 -19.04
N ASP A 138 -14.39 -15.63 -19.06
CA ASP A 138 -14.21 -14.35 -19.74
C ASP A 138 -14.21 -13.21 -18.71
N CYS A 139 -13.02 -12.75 -18.30
CA CYS A 139 -12.91 -11.64 -17.36
C CYS A 139 -11.64 -10.79 -17.55
N TRP A 140 -11.69 -9.55 -17.06
CA TRP A 140 -10.59 -8.59 -17.09
C TRP A 140 -9.83 -8.53 -15.77
N LEU A 141 -8.51 -8.30 -15.86
CA LEU A 141 -7.65 -7.91 -14.74
C LEU A 141 -7.03 -6.54 -15.03
N PHE A 142 -7.07 -5.65 -14.04
CA PHE A 142 -6.41 -4.35 -14.03
C PHE A 142 -5.45 -4.32 -12.84
N LEU A 143 -4.15 -4.46 -13.09
CA LEU A 143 -3.13 -4.67 -12.06
C LEU A 143 -2.14 -3.50 -12.05
N TRP A 144 -2.05 -2.77 -10.94
CA TRP A 144 -1.03 -1.74 -10.79
C TRP A 144 0.35 -2.35 -10.57
N GLY A 145 1.32 -1.88 -11.36
CA GLY A 145 2.73 -2.20 -11.25
C GLY A 145 3.58 -0.92 -11.18
N LEU A 146 4.65 -0.98 -10.39
CA LEU A 146 5.67 0.06 -10.38
C LEU A 146 6.69 -0.21 -11.50
N ASN A 147 7.33 0.83 -12.04
CA ASN A 147 8.29 0.68 -13.14
C ASN A 147 9.39 -0.37 -12.88
N GLN A 148 9.90 -0.43 -11.65
CA GLN A 148 10.94 -1.39 -11.25
C GLN A 148 10.40 -2.79 -10.91
N MET A 149 9.08 -2.94 -10.78
CA MET A 149 8.41 -4.19 -10.43
C MET A 149 7.68 -4.80 -11.62
N MET A 150 7.97 -4.37 -12.85
CA MET A 150 7.22 -4.82 -14.04
C MET A 150 7.36 -6.32 -14.30
N GLU A 151 8.53 -6.89 -14.08
CA GLU A 151 8.74 -8.35 -14.20
C GLU A 151 7.88 -9.11 -13.18
N ALA A 152 7.88 -8.66 -11.92
CA ALA A 152 7.04 -9.23 -10.86
C ALA A 152 5.54 -9.04 -11.15
N ALA A 153 5.13 -7.89 -11.68
CA ALA A 153 3.74 -7.61 -12.03
C ALA A 153 3.24 -8.52 -13.16
N LEU A 154 4.07 -8.77 -14.18
CA LEU A 154 3.76 -9.74 -15.23
C LEU A 154 3.71 -11.17 -14.68
N GLN A 155 4.61 -11.54 -13.77
CA GLN A 155 4.58 -12.83 -13.09
C GLN A 155 3.28 -13.04 -12.32
N VAL A 156 2.82 -12.04 -11.56
CA VAL A 156 1.55 -12.08 -10.83
C VAL A 156 0.37 -12.21 -11.78
N LEU A 157 0.33 -11.38 -12.83
CA LEU A 157 -0.73 -11.41 -13.85
C LEU A 157 -0.88 -12.81 -14.45
N HIS A 158 0.24 -13.46 -14.79
CA HIS A 158 0.23 -14.82 -15.32
C HIS A 158 -0.13 -15.87 -14.27
N ALA A 159 0.37 -15.73 -13.04
CA ALA A 159 0.04 -16.65 -11.94
C ALA A 159 -1.45 -16.62 -11.59
N TRP A 160 -2.13 -15.49 -11.78
CA TRP A 160 -3.58 -15.37 -11.61
C TRP A 160 -4.39 -15.90 -12.81
N GLY A 161 -3.71 -16.40 -13.85
CA GLY A 161 -4.33 -17.02 -15.03
C GLY A 161 -4.85 -16.00 -16.04
N PHE A 162 -4.22 -14.83 -16.15
CA PHE A 162 -4.52 -13.84 -17.18
C PHE A 162 -3.39 -13.79 -18.22
N ARG A 163 -3.74 -13.54 -19.48
CA ARG A 163 -2.78 -13.13 -20.52
C ARG A 163 -2.61 -11.62 -20.48
N TYR A 164 -1.40 -11.12 -20.65
CA TYR A 164 -1.16 -9.69 -20.80
C TYR A 164 -1.76 -9.20 -22.12
N VAL A 165 -2.44 -8.05 -22.09
CA VAL A 165 -3.05 -7.42 -23.28
C VAL A 165 -2.33 -6.13 -23.62
N THR A 166 -2.29 -5.19 -22.69
CA THR A 166 -1.69 -3.86 -22.85
C THR A 166 -1.48 -3.22 -21.49
N THR A 167 -0.95 -2.00 -21.45
CA THR A 167 -0.77 -1.20 -20.24
C THR A 167 -1.29 0.21 -20.44
N ALA A 168 -1.90 0.77 -19.40
CA ALA A 168 -2.11 2.21 -19.29
C ALA A 168 -1.09 2.80 -18.31
N THR A 169 -0.57 3.99 -18.59
CA THR A 169 0.46 4.65 -17.81
C THR A 169 -0.14 5.86 -17.10
N TRP A 170 -0.16 5.82 -15.77
CA TRP A 170 -0.44 7.01 -14.97
C TRP A 170 0.78 7.91 -14.99
N VAL A 171 0.67 9.04 -15.69
CA VAL A 171 1.64 10.14 -15.66
C VAL A 171 1.23 11.11 -14.55
N LYS A 172 2.08 11.22 -13.53
CA LYS A 172 1.83 12.06 -12.35
C LYS A 172 1.99 13.53 -12.72
N THR A 173 0.90 14.29 -12.64
CA THR A 173 0.90 15.73 -12.93
C THR A 173 0.94 16.58 -11.66
N LYS A 174 1.29 17.85 -11.82
CA LYS A 174 1.01 18.92 -10.85
C LYS A 174 -0.43 19.39 -11.02
N LYS A 175 -0.90 20.28 -10.13
CA LYS A 175 -2.24 20.89 -10.23
C LYS A 175 -2.46 21.68 -11.53
N ASP A 176 -1.37 22.18 -12.15
CA ASP A 176 -1.38 22.90 -13.43
C ASP A 176 -1.40 21.97 -14.66
N GLY A 177 -1.43 20.64 -14.46
CA GLY A 177 -1.45 19.65 -15.54
C GLY A 177 -0.08 19.29 -16.11
N MET A 178 0.99 20.00 -15.74
CA MET A 178 2.35 19.66 -16.18
C MET A 178 2.86 18.43 -15.44
N ILE A 179 3.80 17.68 -16.04
CA ILE A 179 4.40 16.50 -15.42
C ILE A 179 5.12 16.90 -14.12
N SER A 180 4.95 16.11 -13.07
CA SER A 180 5.65 16.29 -11.81
C SER A 180 7.13 15.96 -11.96
N GLU A 181 8.02 16.73 -11.34
CA GLU A 181 9.47 16.45 -11.32
C GLU A 181 9.94 15.83 -9.99
N SER A 182 8.98 15.56 -9.09
CA SER A 182 9.19 15.12 -7.70
C SER A 182 9.50 13.62 -7.55
N GLY A 183 9.47 12.87 -8.64
CA GLY A 183 9.78 11.44 -8.65
C GLY A 183 11.18 11.15 -8.13
N ARG A 184 11.29 10.09 -7.33
CA ARG A 184 12.58 9.49 -6.95
C ARG A 184 12.85 8.29 -7.86
N GLY A 185 14.11 7.89 -8.00
CA GLY A 185 14.48 6.73 -8.81
C GLY A 185 15.79 6.94 -9.58
N ARG A 186 16.40 5.83 -10.00
CA ARG A 186 17.60 5.78 -10.85
C ARG A 186 17.43 4.66 -11.89
N PRO A 187 17.94 4.81 -13.13
CA PRO A 187 18.63 6.00 -13.65
C PRO A 187 17.68 7.19 -13.93
N LEU A 188 16.37 6.96 -13.95
CA LEU A 188 15.35 7.97 -14.20
C LEU A 188 14.45 8.18 -12.97
N ARG A 189 13.94 9.40 -12.82
CA ARG A 189 12.96 9.74 -11.77
C ARG A 189 11.61 9.10 -12.09
N ASN A 190 11.05 8.32 -11.16
CA ASN A 190 9.74 7.69 -11.34
C ASN A 190 8.60 8.72 -11.18
N ASN A 191 8.09 9.18 -12.32
CA ASN A 191 6.88 10.00 -12.40
C ASN A 191 5.69 9.26 -13.02
N THR A 192 5.85 7.97 -13.23
CA THR A 192 4.82 7.09 -13.79
C THR A 192 4.55 5.88 -12.91
N GLU A 193 3.33 5.35 -13.01
CA GLU A 193 2.95 4.00 -12.55
C GLU A 193 2.18 3.31 -13.67
N GLN A 194 2.30 2.00 -13.78
CA GLN A 194 1.72 1.20 -14.86
C GLN A 194 0.46 0.49 -14.37
N LEU A 195 -0.60 0.52 -15.15
CA LEU A 195 -1.81 -0.28 -14.97
C LEU A 195 -1.82 -1.35 -16.06
N LEU A 196 -1.34 -2.54 -15.73
CA LEU A 196 -1.33 -3.68 -16.64
C LEU A 196 -2.76 -4.16 -16.81
N ILE A 197 -3.14 -4.41 -18.06
CA ILE A 197 -4.46 -4.92 -18.44
C ILE A 197 -4.27 -6.36 -18.92
N GLY A 198 -4.85 -7.28 -18.17
CA GLY A 198 -4.87 -8.71 -18.46
C GLY A 198 -6.27 -9.20 -18.81
N ALA A 199 -6.35 -10.28 -19.58
CA ALA A 199 -7.61 -10.93 -19.92
C ALA A 199 -7.53 -12.43 -19.64
N ARG A 200 -8.63 -13.00 -19.15
CA ARG A 200 -8.90 -14.43 -19.21
C ARG A 200 -9.98 -14.63 -20.26
N GLY A 201 -9.77 -15.55 -21.20
CA GLY A 201 -10.67 -15.76 -22.34
C GLY A 201 -10.76 -14.55 -23.28
N ALA A 202 -11.98 -14.28 -23.73
CA ALA A 202 -12.39 -13.21 -24.64
C ALA A 202 -13.43 -12.27 -23.99
N PRO A 203 -13.06 -11.55 -22.92
CA PRO A 203 -13.99 -10.72 -22.17
C PRO A 203 -14.57 -9.58 -23.03
N PRO A 204 -15.87 -9.28 -22.90
CA PRO A 204 -16.50 -8.17 -23.61
C PRO A 204 -15.80 -6.84 -23.30
N CYS A 205 -15.65 -6.01 -24.33
CA CYS A 205 -15.10 -4.67 -24.22
C CYS A 205 -16.15 -3.67 -24.71
N ASN A 206 -16.74 -2.92 -23.78
CA ASN A 206 -17.85 -2.00 -24.06
C ASN A 206 -17.38 -0.69 -24.70
N SER A 207 -16.09 -0.34 -24.56
CA SER A 207 -15.52 0.90 -25.10
C SER A 207 -14.01 0.79 -25.32
N ASN A 208 -13.52 1.46 -26.36
CA ASN A 208 -12.10 1.65 -26.66
C ASN A 208 -11.73 3.15 -26.75
N GLU A 209 -12.52 4.03 -26.13
CA GLU A 209 -12.37 5.49 -26.26
C GLU A 209 -11.17 6.07 -25.49
N PHE A 210 -10.62 5.34 -24.53
CA PHE A 210 -9.51 5.81 -23.70
C PHE A 210 -8.15 5.49 -24.33
N THR A 211 -7.22 6.43 -24.18
CA THR A 211 -5.82 6.20 -24.53
C THR A 211 -5.06 5.54 -23.37
N THR A 212 -3.87 5.05 -23.66
CA THR A 212 -2.98 4.45 -22.65
C THR A 212 -2.32 5.48 -21.73
N ALA A 213 -2.64 6.78 -21.83
CA ALA A 213 -2.06 7.82 -20.98
C ALA A 213 -3.10 8.37 -20.00
N ILE A 214 -2.86 8.17 -18.69
CA ILE A 214 -3.69 8.69 -17.61
C ILE A 214 -2.97 9.90 -16.99
N LEU A 215 -3.48 11.11 -17.22
CA LEU A 215 -2.93 12.34 -16.64
C LEU A 215 -3.69 12.68 -15.35
N ALA A 216 -3.05 12.52 -14.20
CA ALA A 216 -3.67 12.82 -12.91
C ALA A 216 -2.65 13.25 -11.84
N PRO A 217 -3.01 14.16 -10.91
CA PRO A 217 -2.13 14.57 -9.85
C PRO A 217 -1.95 13.47 -8.79
N ARG A 218 -0.83 13.51 -8.05
CA ARG A 218 -0.60 12.60 -6.91
C ARG A 218 -1.59 12.86 -5.78
N GLY A 219 -2.25 11.81 -5.32
CA GLY A 219 -3.01 11.80 -4.07
C GLY A 219 -2.11 11.62 -2.84
N GLN A 220 -2.74 11.42 -1.68
CA GLN A 220 -2.04 11.11 -0.44
C GLN A 220 -1.64 9.61 -0.39
N HIS A 221 -0.61 9.26 0.37
CA HIS A 221 -0.27 7.87 0.73
C HIS A 221 -0.18 6.85 -0.43
N SER A 222 0.30 7.25 -1.61
CA SER A 222 0.38 6.41 -2.82
C SER A 222 -0.98 6.00 -3.43
N GLN A 223 -2.03 6.76 -3.13
CA GLN A 223 -3.36 6.59 -3.72
C GLN A 223 -3.31 6.67 -5.26
N LYS A 224 -3.84 5.63 -5.90
CA LYS A 224 -4.03 5.54 -7.35
C LYS A 224 -5.13 6.51 -7.81
N PRO A 225 -5.06 7.01 -9.07
CA PRO A 225 -5.97 8.06 -9.50
C PRO A 225 -7.37 7.50 -9.75
N ASP A 226 -8.38 8.18 -9.18
CA ASP A 226 -9.79 7.77 -9.24
C ASP A 226 -10.36 7.63 -10.66
N VAL A 227 -9.74 8.29 -11.63
CA VAL A 227 -10.03 8.13 -13.07
C VAL A 227 -9.95 6.67 -13.54
N ALA A 228 -9.13 5.83 -12.89
CA ALA A 228 -8.99 4.42 -13.24
C ALA A 228 -10.31 3.65 -13.07
N TYR A 229 -11.07 3.91 -12.00
CA TYR A 229 -12.40 3.29 -11.82
C TYR A 229 -13.34 3.64 -12.97
N GLY A 230 -13.39 4.92 -13.37
CA GLY A 230 -14.25 5.36 -14.47
C GLY A 230 -13.87 4.74 -15.82
N ILE A 231 -12.57 4.52 -16.08
CA ILE A 231 -12.10 3.81 -17.26
C ILE A 231 -12.58 2.35 -17.21
N ILE A 232 -12.37 1.68 -16.08
CA ILE A 232 -12.73 0.26 -15.90
C ILE A 232 -14.24 0.05 -16.04
N GLU A 233 -15.06 0.86 -15.38
CA GLU A 233 -16.53 0.83 -15.45
C GLU A 233 -17.08 1.13 -16.86
N THR A 234 -16.29 1.78 -17.71
CA THR A 234 -16.66 2.05 -19.11
C THR A 234 -16.21 0.91 -20.04
N ILE A 235 -15.12 0.20 -19.71
CA ILE A 235 -14.65 -0.97 -20.46
C ILE A 235 -15.52 -2.20 -20.19
N SER A 236 -15.96 -2.40 -18.95
CA SER A 236 -16.75 -3.57 -18.54
C SER A 236 -17.85 -3.17 -17.57
N ALA A 237 -18.98 -3.89 -17.61
CA ALA A 237 -20.13 -3.64 -16.73
C ALA A 237 -20.01 -4.28 -15.33
N GLY A 238 -18.90 -4.96 -15.03
CA GLY A 238 -18.73 -5.73 -13.79
C GLY A 238 -19.43 -7.09 -13.84
N PRO A 239 -19.61 -7.79 -12.69
CA PRO A 239 -19.32 -7.36 -11.31
C PRO A 239 -17.83 -7.11 -11.03
N TYR A 240 -17.52 -6.22 -10.08
CA TYR A 240 -16.16 -5.75 -9.78
C TYR A 240 -15.65 -6.23 -8.42
N LEU A 241 -14.40 -6.69 -8.39
CA LEU A 241 -13.62 -6.96 -7.18
C LEU A 241 -12.37 -6.09 -7.16
N GLU A 242 -12.15 -5.35 -6.07
CA GLU A 242 -10.90 -4.65 -5.78
C GLU A 242 -10.11 -5.40 -4.69
N LEU A 243 -8.91 -5.85 -5.05
CA LEU A 243 -7.97 -6.50 -4.14
C LEU A 243 -6.97 -5.47 -3.59
N TYR A 244 -6.59 -5.66 -2.33
CA TYR A 244 -5.73 -4.74 -1.58
C TYR A 244 -6.34 -3.34 -1.41
N ALA A 245 -7.68 -3.29 -1.40
CA ALA A 245 -8.42 -2.06 -1.25
C ALA A 245 -8.10 -1.39 0.10
N ARG A 246 -7.98 -0.06 0.08
CA ARG A 246 -7.88 0.76 1.30
C ARG A 246 -9.17 1.52 1.61
N ARG A 247 -10.08 1.58 0.64
CA ARG A 247 -11.39 2.23 0.73
C ARG A 247 -12.32 1.57 -0.27
N ARG A 248 -13.62 1.71 -0.09
CA ARG A 248 -14.58 1.34 -1.12
C ARG A 248 -14.79 2.50 -2.10
N TRP A 249 -14.80 2.24 -3.40
CA TRP A 249 -15.08 3.28 -4.39
C TRP A 249 -16.56 3.68 -4.41
N ASN A 250 -17.46 2.70 -4.56
CA ASN A 250 -18.92 2.84 -4.48
C ASN A 250 -19.55 1.46 -4.17
N ASP A 251 -20.88 1.39 -4.07
CA ASP A 251 -21.58 0.16 -3.68
C ASP A 251 -21.55 -0.97 -4.71
N GLN A 252 -21.13 -0.70 -5.96
CA GLN A 252 -20.99 -1.71 -7.01
C GLN A 252 -19.66 -2.49 -6.91
N TRP A 253 -18.68 -1.97 -6.16
CA TRP A 253 -17.38 -2.60 -6.00
C TRP A 253 -17.37 -3.47 -4.74
N THR A 254 -17.02 -4.74 -4.92
CA THR A 254 -16.66 -5.62 -3.81
C THR A 254 -15.21 -5.38 -3.48
N VAL A 255 -14.87 -5.28 -2.20
CA VAL A 255 -13.51 -4.93 -1.76
C VAL A 255 -12.93 -6.02 -0.86
N TRP A 256 -11.64 -6.24 -0.99
CA TRP A 256 -10.85 -7.13 -0.13
C TRP A 256 -9.54 -6.41 0.23
N GLY A 257 -9.28 -6.22 1.52
CA GLY A 257 -8.08 -5.52 1.97
C GLY A 257 -8.01 -5.34 3.49
N ASN A 258 -6.79 -5.39 4.03
CA ASN A 258 -6.50 -5.34 5.47
C ASN A 258 -6.75 -3.97 6.12
N GLN A 259 -7.04 -2.94 5.32
CA GLN A 259 -7.35 -1.58 5.76
C GLN A 259 -8.82 -1.19 5.52
N THR A 260 -9.70 -2.18 5.29
CA THR A 260 -11.13 -1.94 5.10
C THR A 260 -11.98 -2.43 6.28
N PRO A 261 -11.86 -1.86 7.50
CA PRO A 261 -12.83 -2.14 8.54
C PRO A 261 -14.16 -1.47 8.16
N GLY A 262 -15.12 -2.27 7.69
CA GLY A 262 -16.55 -1.92 7.69
C GLY A 262 -16.95 -0.58 7.05
N GLY A 263 -17.02 -0.52 5.72
CA GLY A 263 -18.05 0.29 5.05
C GLY A 263 -17.80 1.78 4.77
N GLU A 264 -16.57 2.30 4.84
CA GLU A 264 -16.34 3.67 4.34
C GLU A 264 -16.42 3.71 2.81
N VAL A 265 -17.55 4.20 2.31
CA VAL A 265 -17.79 4.51 0.89
C VAL A 265 -17.08 5.81 0.55
N GLY A 266 -16.10 5.73 -0.35
CA GLY A 266 -15.40 6.87 -0.91
C GLY A 266 -16.36 7.81 -1.63
N ARG A 267 -16.12 9.11 -1.50
CA ARG A 267 -16.93 10.12 -2.21
C ARG A 267 -16.60 10.05 -3.71
N PRO A 268 -17.57 9.85 -4.62
CA PRO A 268 -17.29 9.79 -6.04
C PRO A 268 -16.85 11.19 -6.55
N PRO A 269 -15.65 11.36 -7.11
CA PRO A 269 -15.33 12.53 -7.93
C PRO A 269 -16.17 12.54 -9.21
N ARG A 270 -16.28 13.73 -9.82
CA ARG A 270 -16.96 13.91 -11.10
C ARG A 270 -16.34 12.99 -12.16
N ARG A 271 -17.17 12.29 -12.94
CA ARG A 271 -16.73 11.47 -14.09
C ARG A 271 -15.65 12.22 -14.86
N PRO A 272 -14.48 11.62 -15.11
CA PRO A 272 -13.45 12.26 -15.89
C PRO A 272 -14.01 12.59 -17.27
N ARG A 273 -13.76 13.82 -17.74
CA ARG A 273 -13.98 14.12 -19.15
C ARG A 273 -12.95 13.34 -19.96
N PRO A 274 -13.30 12.77 -21.12
CA PRO A 274 -12.32 12.18 -22.03
C PRO A 274 -11.19 13.19 -22.24
N THR A 275 -9.95 12.74 -22.15
CA THR A 275 -8.79 13.52 -22.58
C THR A 275 -8.87 13.69 -24.09
N ARG A 276 -9.63 14.69 -24.56
CA ARG A 276 -9.44 15.19 -25.91
C ARG A 276 -8.00 15.71 -25.97
N ASN A 277 -7.22 15.20 -26.92
CA ASN A 277 -5.97 15.85 -27.29
C ASN A 277 -6.25 17.34 -27.50
N PRO A 278 -5.38 18.25 -27.00
CA PRO A 278 -5.49 19.64 -27.39
C PRO A 278 -5.52 19.72 -28.91
N SER A 279 -6.50 20.42 -29.47
CA SER A 279 -6.54 20.68 -30.92
C SER A 279 -5.17 21.23 -31.34
N PRO A 280 -4.59 20.77 -32.46
CA PRO A 280 -3.34 21.35 -32.95
C PRO A 280 -3.52 22.86 -33.08
N ALA A 281 -2.49 23.61 -32.68
CA ALA A 281 -2.47 25.05 -32.86
C ALA A 281 -2.74 25.37 -34.35
N PRO A 282 -3.50 26.44 -34.65
CA PRO A 282 -3.73 26.84 -36.03
C PRO A 282 -2.38 27.03 -36.73
N ALA A 283 -2.29 26.52 -37.97
CA ALA A 283 -1.08 26.64 -38.77
C ALA A 283 -0.69 28.13 -38.88
N PRO A 284 0.62 28.47 -38.83
CA PRO A 284 1.07 29.83 -39.04
C PRO A 284 0.58 30.32 -40.41
N PRO A 285 0.24 31.62 -40.55
CA PRO A 285 -0.13 32.16 -41.84
C PRO A 285 1.00 31.96 -42.86
N PRO A 286 0.68 31.76 -44.15
CA PRO A 286 1.69 31.62 -45.17
C PRO A 286 2.61 32.86 -45.20
N PRO A 287 3.89 32.69 -45.54
CA PRO A 287 4.82 33.81 -45.66
C PRO A 287 4.31 34.82 -46.70
N ALA A 288 4.48 36.10 -46.38
CA ALA A 288 4.12 37.23 -47.24
C ALA A 288 5.00 37.32 -48.49
#